data_AF-A0A957I728-F1
#
_entry.id   AF-A0A957I728-F1
#
_cell.length_a   1.000
_cell.length_b   1.000
_cell.length_c   1.000
_cell.angle_alpha   90.00
_cell.angle_beta   90.00
_cell.angle_gamma   90.00
#
_symmetry.space_group_name_H-M   'P 1'
#
loop_
_entity.id
_entity.type
_entity.pdbx_description
1 polymer ?
#
loop_
_entity_poly.entity_id
_entity_poly.type
_entity_poly.pdbx_seq_one_letter_code
_entity_poly.pdbx_strand_id
1 'polypeptide(L)'
;MSQNGNFVIIQNEIVEGYFDKWGALGCLHTFALGPNKAAEVARKFAKTETLDAIFAEGGYLLDFDRKQAIVFGYPDIDDEFGDDGKQISEVFSSGELAYLQYIAPLWPGWKLTWNYQGAEAFANYLTDQGIGNFKLLPRSQPINESPISFQA
;
A
#
# COMPACT_ATOMS: atom_id res chain seq x y z
N MET A 1 16.82 -13.19 2.64
CA MET A 1 16.17 -12.01 2.04
C MET A 1 14.87 -11.79 2.78
N SER A 2 14.43 -10.54 2.97
CA SER A 2 13.17 -10.19 3.64
C SER A 2 12.34 -9.33 2.70
N GLN A 3 11.02 -9.38 2.83
CA GLN A 3 10.04 -8.78 1.93
C GLN A 3 9.14 -7.86 2.76
N ASN A 4 9.74 -6.82 3.31
CA ASN A 4 9.11 -6.03 4.37
C ASN A 4 7.92 -5.23 3.81
N GLY A 5 6.79 -5.27 4.52
CA GLY A 5 5.58 -4.53 4.22
C GLY A 5 5.30 -3.46 5.27
N ASN A 6 4.99 -2.23 4.84
CA ASN A 6 4.43 -1.20 5.72
C ASN A 6 2.94 -0.98 5.40
N PHE A 7 2.10 -0.94 6.43
CA PHE A 7 0.68 -0.70 6.27
C PHE A 7 0.22 0.39 7.22
N VAL A 8 -0.58 1.32 6.72
CA VAL A 8 -1.15 2.41 7.55
C VAL A 8 -2.65 2.44 7.34
N ILE A 9 -3.40 2.48 8.44
CA ILE A 9 -4.86 2.60 8.43
C ILE A 9 -5.23 3.87 9.19
N ILE A 10 -6.02 4.73 8.55
CA ILE A 10 -6.61 5.92 9.16
C ILE A 10 -8.11 5.73 9.16
N GLN A 11 -8.71 5.76 10.35
CA GLN A 11 -10.15 5.61 10.51
C GLN A 11 -10.63 6.32 11.77
N ASN A 12 -11.68 7.13 11.63
CA ASN A 12 -12.20 7.98 12.71
C ASN A 12 -11.10 8.87 13.32
N GLU A 13 -10.25 9.46 12.47
CA GLU A 13 -9.10 10.28 12.84
C GLU A 13 -7.99 9.55 13.62
N ILE A 14 -8.11 8.23 13.81
CA ILE A 14 -7.11 7.40 14.46
C ILE A 14 -6.18 6.83 13.39
N VAL A 15 -4.87 7.02 13.57
CA VAL A 15 -3.84 6.46 12.68
C VAL A 15 -3.17 5.27 13.33
N GLU A 16 -3.20 4.12 12.66
CA GLU A 16 -2.56 2.88 13.11
C GLU A 16 -1.59 2.38 12.04
N GLY A 17 -0.34 2.10 12.43
CA GLY A 17 0.66 1.50 11.56
C GLY A 17 0.89 0.03 11.89
N TYR A 18 1.20 -0.75 10.85
CA TYR A 18 1.49 -2.16 10.93
C TYR A 18 2.70 -2.52 10.06
N PHE A 19 3.43 -3.55 10.47
CA PHE A 19 4.63 -4.03 9.80
C PHE A 19 4.64 -5.56 9.77
N ASP A 20 5.06 -6.12 8.64
CA ASP A 20 5.38 -7.54 8.51
C ASP A 20 6.63 -7.76 7.66
N LYS A 21 7.45 -8.75 8.04
CA LYS A 21 8.72 -9.05 7.36
C LYS A 21 8.54 -9.71 5.98
N TRP A 22 7.34 -10.20 5.69
CA TRP A 22 6.95 -10.85 4.45
C TRP A 22 5.71 -10.21 3.81
N GLY A 23 5.21 -9.11 4.39
CA GLY A 23 3.97 -8.47 3.99
C GLY A 23 3.99 -7.90 2.58
N ALA A 24 5.16 -7.64 2.00
CA ALA A 24 5.26 -7.17 0.61
C ALA A 24 4.73 -8.21 -0.39
N LEU A 25 4.96 -9.51 -0.15
CA LEU A 25 4.60 -10.58 -1.10
C LEU A 25 3.09 -10.64 -1.38
N GLY A 26 2.29 -10.51 -0.32
CA GLY A 26 0.83 -10.51 -0.42
C GLY A 26 0.20 -9.13 -0.59
N CYS A 27 1.01 -8.06 -0.70
CA CYS A 27 0.53 -6.68 -0.58
C CYS A 27 -0.49 -6.33 -1.67
N LEU A 28 -0.12 -6.49 -2.94
CA LEU A 28 -1.00 -6.14 -4.07
C LEU A 28 -2.19 -7.08 -4.19
N HIS A 29 -2.01 -8.36 -3.87
CA HIS A 29 -3.09 -9.35 -3.82
C HIS A 29 -4.15 -8.94 -2.80
N THR A 30 -3.71 -8.57 -1.60
CA THR A 30 -4.60 -8.14 -0.53
C THR A 30 -5.27 -6.80 -0.87
N PHE A 31 -4.51 -5.84 -1.42
CA PHE A 31 -5.04 -4.54 -1.82
C PHE A 31 -6.12 -4.66 -2.92
N ALA A 32 -5.97 -5.62 -3.83
CA ALA A 32 -6.96 -5.89 -4.87
C ALA A 32 -8.32 -6.34 -4.32
N LEU A 33 -8.40 -6.85 -3.08
CA LEU A 33 -9.65 -7.28 -2.44
C LEU A 33 -10.53 -6.13 -1.92
N GLY A 34 -10.09 -4.88 -2.07
CA GLY A 34 -10.83 -3.70 -1.64
C GLY A 34 -10.46 -3.23 -0.21
N PRO A 35 -10.95 -2.04 0.19
CA PRO A 35 -10.48 -1.33 1.38
C PRO A 35 -10.69 -2.11 2.68
N ASN A 36 -11.87 -2.73 2.84
CA ASN A 36 -12.20 -3.44 4.08
C ASN A 36 -11.36 -4.69 4.29
N LYS A 37 -11.12 -5.47 3.22
CA LYS A 37 -10.30 -6.68 3.31
C LYS A 37 -8.82 -6.38 3.43
N ALA A 38 -8.34 -5.35 2.72
CA ALA A 38 -7.00 -4.82 2.92
C ALA A 38 -6.77 -4.40 4.38
N ALA A 39 -7.66 -3.59 4.96
CA ALA A 39 -7.55 -3.19 6.36
C ALA A 39 -7.62 -4.38 7.34
N GLU A 40 -8.50 -5.35 7.09
CA GLU A 40 -8.61 -6.56 7.92
C GLU A 40 -7.31 -7.36 7.95
N VAL A 41 -6.66 -7.53 6.80
CA VAL A 41 -5.39 -8.26 6.71
C VAL A 41 -4.25 -7.47 7.34
N ALA A 42 -4.13 -6.17 7.05
CA ALA A 42 -3.11 -5.31 7.67
C ALA A 42 -3.15 -5.37 9.21
N ARG A 43 -4.36 -5.38 9.79
CA ARG A 43 -4.57 -5.45 11.24
C ARG A 43 -4.13 -6.76 11.90
N LYS A 44 -3.85 -7.81 11.12
CA LYS A 44 -3.30 -9.09 11.62
C LYS A 44 -1.79 -9.01 11.83
N PHE A 45 -1.12 -8.02 11.25
CA PHE A 45 0.32 -7.82 11.42
C PHE A 45 0.65 -7.09 12.73
N ALA A 46 1.94 -7.06 13.07
CA ALA A 46 2.39 -6.40 14.28
C ALA A 46 2.22 -4.87 14.16
N LYS A 47 1.64 -4.25 15.20
CA LYS A 47 1.57 -2.78 15.29
C LYS A 47 2.98 -2.18 15.32
N THR A 48 3.13 -1.02 14.69
CA THR A 48 4.38 -0.27 14.66
C THR A 48 4.10 1.23 14.71
N GLU A 49 5.06 2.00 15.20
CA GLU A 49 5.12 3.47 15.12
C GLU A 49 6.22 3.93 14.15
N THR A 50 6.89 2.98 13.49
CA THR A 50 7.99 3.22 12.57
C THR A 50 7.64 2.71 11.18
N LEU A 51 7.87 3.56 10.19
CA LEU A 51 7.78 3.22 8.77
C LEU A 51 9.20 2.96 8.23
N ASP A 52 9.43 1.74 7.77
CA ASP A 52 10.72 1.36 7.17
C ASP A 52 10.75 1.76 5.69
N ALA A 53 11.31 2.91 5.34
CA ALA A 53 11.44 3.29 3.93
C ALA A 53 12.65 2.62 3.26
N ILE A 54 13.59 2.05 4.00
CA ILE A 54 14.85 1.52 3.45
C ILE A 54 14.62 0.14 2.83
N PHE A 55 13.91 -0.74 3.54
CA PHE A 55 13.77 -2.15 3.15
C PHE A 55 12.35 -2.56 2.81
N ALA A 56 11.36 -1.67 2.93
CA ALA A 56 10.01 -2.02 2.52
C ALA A 56 9.89 -2.11 1.00
N GLU A 57 9.51 -3.30 0.56
CA GLU A 57 9.33 -3.67 -0.84
C GLU A 57 7.86 -3.60 -1.28
N GLY A 58 6.94 -3.38 -0.33
CA GLY A 58 5.54 -3.12 -0.60
C GLY A 58 4.83 -2.48 0.59
N GLY A 59 3.62 -1.99 0.33
CA GLY A 59 2.77 -1.45 1.37
C GLY A 59 1.59 -0.67 0.85
N TYR A 60 0.66 -0.37 1.75
CA TYR A 60 -0.43 0.55 1.47
C TYR A 60 -0.84 1.38 2.67
N LEU A 61 -1.30 2.61 2.39
CA LEU A 61 -1.99 3.49 3.32
C LEU A 61 -3.46 3.58 2.91
N LEU A 62 -4.37 3.38 3.86
CA LEU A 62 -5.81 3.51 3.67
C LEU A 62 -6.36 4.61 4.58
N ASP A 63 -6.87 5.69 3.99
CA ASP A 63 -7.62 6.73 4.68
C ASP A 63 -9.11 6.54 4.45
N PHE A 64 -9.79 5.93 5.42
CA PHE A 64 -11.23 5.69 5.37
C PHE A 64 -12.05 6.98 5.52
N ASP A 65 -11.50 7.98 6.20
CA ASP A 65 -12.20 9.24 6.46
C ASP A 65 -12.30 10.08 5.18
N ARG A 66 -11.25 10.04 4.33
CA ARG A 66 -11.16 10.78 3.06
C ARG A 66 -11.31 9.91 1.81
N LYS A 67 -11.46 8.59 1.98
CA LYS A 67 -11.44 7.58 0.90
C LYS A 67 -10.23 7.73 -0.02
N GLN A 68 -9.04 7.80 0.57
CA GLN A 68 -7.78 7.86 -0.16
C GLN A 68 -6.98 6.59 0.08
N ALA A 69 -6.40 6.01 -0.96
CA ALA A 69 -5.48 4.90 -0.84
C ALA A 69 -4.17 5.21 -1.57
N ILE A 70 -3.05 4.92 -0.92
CA ILE A 70 -1.71 5.00 -1.52
C ILE A 70 -1.11 3.59 -1.45
N VAL A 71 -0.61 3.08 -2.56
CA VAL A 71 -0.02 1.73 -2.66
C VAL A 71 1.30 1.77 -3.40
N PHE A 72 2.20 0.86 -3.04
CA PHE A 72 3.43 0.58 -3.76
C PHE A 72 3.83 -0.89 -3.60
N GLY A 73 4.72 -1.33 -4.48
CA GLY A 73 5.39 -2.64 -4.39
C GLY A 73 5.35 -3.36 -5.73
N TYR A 74 5.29 -4.68 -5.70
CA TYR A 74 5.18 -5.50 -6.90
C TYR A 74 4.35 -6.74 -6.56
N PRO A 75 3.64 -7.32 -7.53
CA PRO A 75 2.94 -8.58 -7.31
C PRO A 75 3.99 -9.69 -7.25
N ASP A 76 3.92 -10.51 -6.21
CA ASP A 76 4.60 -11.79 -6.25
C ASP A 76 3.83 -12.74 -7.19
N ILE A 77 4.58 -13.48 -8.00
CA ILE A 77 4.07 -14.41 -9.02
C ILE A 77 4.04 -15.85 -8.49
N ASP A 78 4.26 -16.04 -7.18
CA ASP A 78 4.31 -17.37 -6.60
C ASP A 78 2.95 -18.10 -6.75
N ASP A 79 3.03 -19.42 -7.00
CA ASP A 79 1.87 -20.28 -7.26
C ASP A 79 0.92 -20.37 -6.04
N GLU A 80 1.36 -19.89 -4.87
CA GLU A 80 0.57 -19.86 -3.62
C GLU A 80 -0.70 -19.00 -3.72
N PHE A 81 -0.75 -18.03 -4.64
CA PHE A 81 -1.93 -17.15 -4.82
C PHE A 81 -2.96 -17.69 -5.84
N GLY A 82 -2.69 -18.86 -6.45
CA GLY A 82 -3.62 -19.50 -7.39
C GLY A 82 -3.93 -18.67 -8.63
N ASP A 83 -5.09 -18.94 -9.25
CA ASP A 83 -5.50 -18.30 -10.51
C ASP A 83 -5.74 -16.78 -10.35
N ASP A 84 -6.28 -16.35 -9.20
CA ASP A 84 -6.51 -14.94 -8.90
C ASP A 84 -5.18 -14.15 -8.84
N GLY A 85 -4.13 -14.76 -8.27
CA GLY A 85 -2.80 -14.16 -8.22
C GLY A 85 -2.13 -14.03 -9.59
N LYS A 86 -2.37 -14.99 -10.48
CA LYS A 86 -1.91 -14.94 -11.88
C LYS A 86 -2.56 -13.79 -12.62
N GLN A 87 -3.88 -13.63 -12.47
CA GLN A 87 -4.60 -12.54 -13.11
C GLN A 87 -4.11 -11.15 -12.66
N ILE A 88 -3.86 -10.97 -11.36
CA ILE A 88 -3.30 -9.71 -10.85
C ILE A 88 -1.92 -9.43 -11.45
N SER A 89 -1.05 -10.44 -11.54
CA SER A 89 0.29 -10.31 -12.11
C SER A 89 0.26 -9.98 -13.61
N GLU A 90 -0.66 -10.60 -14.35
CA GLU A 90 -0.88 -10.32 -15.78
C GLU A 90 -1.34 -8.88 -16.02
N VAL A 91 -2.32 -8.41 -15.25
CA VAL A 91 -2.78 -7.02 -15.33
C VAL A 91 -1.65 -6.06 -14.97
N PHE A 92 -0.91 -6.34 -13.90
CA PHE A 92 0.19 -5.50 -13.45
C PHE A 92 1.32 -5.41 -14.48
N SER A 93 1.53 -6.45 -15.29
CA SER A 93 2.49 -6.44 -16.40
C SER A 93 2.16 -5.39 -17.47
N SER A 94 0.92 -4.88 -17.49
CA SER A 94 0.49 -3.75 -18.34
C SER A 94 0.73 -2.38 -17.69
N GLY A 95 1.29 -2.35 -16.48
CA GLY A 95 1.64 -1.14 -15.72
C GLY A 95 0.71 -0.88 -14.53
N GLU A 96 1.15 -0.01 -13.63
CA GLU A 96 0.48 0.29 -12.37
C GLU A 96 -0.88 0.96 -12.57
N LEU A 97 -1.03 1.79 -13.60
CA LEU A 97 -2.32 2.39 -13.95
C LEU A 97 -3.34 1.32 -14.35
N ALA A 98 -2.94 0.32 -15.12
CA ALA A 98 -3.82 -0.77 -15.53
C ALA A 98 -4.26 -1.60 -14.30
N TYR A 99 -3.34 -1.85 -13.37
CA TYR A 99 -3.66 -2.46 -12.09
C TYR A 99 -4.68 -1.64 -11.28
N LEU A 100 -4.48 -0.32 -11.12
CA LEU A 100 -5.43 0.54 -10.39
C LEU A 100 -6.81 0.55 -11.06
N GLN A 101 -6.87 0.61 -12.38
CA GLN A 101 -8.12 0.56 -13.14
C GLN A 101 -8.85 -0.78 -12.97
N TYR A 102 -8.11 -1.88 -12.95
CA TYR A 102 -8.67 -3.22 -12.78
C TYR A 102 -9.33 -3.40 -11.40
N ILE A 103 -8.69 -2.92 -10.33
CA ILE A 103 -9.22 -3.09 -8.98
C ILE A 103 -10.30 -2.06 -8.62
N ALA A 104 -10.38 -0.94 -9.34
CA ALA A 104 -11.28 0.18 -9.04
C ALA A 104 -12.75 -0.21 -8.76
N PRO A 105 -13.38 -1.19 -9.44
CA PRO A 105 -14.75 -1.60 -9.12
C PRO A 105 -14.95 -2.07 -7.67
N LEU A 106 -13.89 -2.51 -6.99
CA LEU A 106 -13.91 -2.92 -5.57
C LEU A 106 -13.60 -1.76 -4.60
N TRP A 107 -13.35 -0.56 -5.13
CA TRP A 107 -12.94 0.64 -4.39
C TRP A 107 -13.89 1.83 -4.62
N PRO A 108 -15.23 1.67 -4.56
CA PRO A 108 -16.16 2.71 -5.00
C PRO A 108 -16.03 4.02 -4.22
N GLY A 109 -15.78 5.12 -4.94
CA GLY A 109 -15.62 6.46 -4.39
C GLY A 109 -14.27 6.70 -3.70
N TRP A 110 -13.29 5.81 -3.90
CA TRP A 110 -11.93 6.02 -3.41
C TRP A 110 -11.04 6.63 -4.50
N LYS A 111 -10.12 7.49 -4.09
CA LYS A 111 -8.98 7.85 -4.93
C LYS A 111 -7.83 6.90 -4.65
N LEU A 112 -7.45 6.13 -5.66
CA LEU A 112 -6.34 5.19 -5.61
C LEU A 112 -5.10 5.87 -6.17
N THR A 113 -3.97 5.74 -5.49
CA THR A 113 -2.70 6.32 -5.93
C THR A 113 -1.59 5.28 -5.83
N TRP A 114 -0.91 5.04 -6.94
CA TRP A 114 0.37 4.37 -6.93
C TRP A 114 1.48 5.37 -6.66
N ASN A 115 2.36 5.11 -5.70
CA ASN A 115 3.44 6.04 -5.37
C ASN A 115 4.79 5.32 -5.20
N TYR A 116 5.70 5.60 -6.13
CA TYR A 116 7.05 5.02 -6.17
C TYR A 116 7.94 5.44 -4.99
N GLN A 117 7.59 6.51 -4.27
CA GLN A 117 8.30 6.92 -3.05
C GLN A 117 8.05 5.96 -1.86
N GLY A 118 7.15 4.99 -2.01
CA GLY A 118 6.92 3.94 -1.03
C GLY A 118 6.46 4.48 0.32
N ALA A 119 7.07 4.02 1.41
CA ALA A 119 6.70 4.43 2.77
C ALA A 119 6.94 5.93 3.04
N GLU A 120 7.79 6.62 2.25
CA GLU A 120 7.96 8.07 2.35
C GLU A 120 6.68 8.80 1.92
N ALA A 121 5.96 8.27 0.93
CA ALA A 121 4.67 8.82 0.52
C ALA A 121 3.65 8.79 1.66
N PHE A 122 3.71 7.77 2.52
CA PHE A 122 2.82 7.67 3.68
C PHE A 122 3.17 8.73 4.72
N ALA A 123 4.45 8.91 5.03
CA ALA A 123 4.89 9.95 5.96
C ALA A 123 4.55 11.37 5.46
N ASN A 124 4.74 11.63 4.16
CA ASN A 124 4.36 12.89 3.52
C ASN A 124 2.85 13.12 3.61
N TYR A 125 2.04 12.11 3.25
CA TYR A 125 0.58 12.20 3.36
C TYR A 125 0.12 12.53 4.79
N LEU A 126 0.64 11.82 5.78
CA LEU A 126 0.32 12.04 7.19
C LEU A 126 0.71 13.45 7.66
N THR A 127 1.89 13.93 7.25
CA THR A 127 2.37 15.29 7.52
C THR A 127 1.46 16.35 6.89
N ASP A 128 1.10 16.18 5.62
CA ASP A 128 0.25 17.11 4.88
C ASP A 128 -1.16 17.18 5.46
N GLN A 129 -1.67 16.06 5.98
CA GLN A 129 -2.97 16.00 6.65
C GLN A 129 -2.91 16.46 8.12
N GLY A 130 -1.71 16.69 8.67
CA GLY A 130 -1.54 17.05 10.08
C GLY A 130 -1.99 15.95 11.05
N ILE A 131 -1.92 14.68 10.64
CA ILE A 131 -2.39 13.53 11.43
C ILE A 131 -1.30 12.47 11.58
N GLY A 132 -1.21 11.89 12.77
CA GLY A 132 -0.21 10.86 13.08
C GLY A 132 1.22 11.41 13.13
N ASN A 133 2.11 10.67 13.80
CA ASN A 133 3.53 11.00 13.83
C ASN A 133 4.33 9.70 13.81
N PHE A 134 4.64 9.20 12.61
CA PHE A 134 5.44 8.00 12.44
C PHE A 134 6.90 8.38 12.30
N LYS A 135 7.77 7.57 12.92
CA LYS A 135 9.19 7.66 12.67
C LYS A 135 9.48 7.05 11.29
N LEU A 136 9.92 7.88 10.35
CA LEU A 136 10.41 7.41 9.06
C LEU A 136 11.89 7.02 9.19
N LEU A 137 12.26 5.80 8.81
CA LEU A 137 13.66 5.44 8.61
C LEU A 137 14.09 5.94 7.23
N PRO A 138 15.03 6.91 7.14
CA PRO A 138 15.34 7.59 5.89
C PRO A 138 15.99 6.67 4.87
N ARG A 139 15.58 6.76 3.60
CA ARG A 139 16.24 6.08 2.47
C ARG A 139 17.66 6.61 2.25
N SER A 140 18.49 5.76 1.65
CA SER A 140 19.82 6.14 1.19
C SER A 140 19.81 6.98 -0.09
N GLN A 141 18.74 6.90 -0.91
CA GLN A 141 18.57 7.69 -2.14
C GLN A 141 17.10 8.06 -2.41
N PRO A 142 16.82 9.27 -2.95
CA PRO A 142 15.48 9.70 -3.32
C PRO A 142 15.02 9.06 -4.64
N ILE A 143 13.72 8.74 -4.74
CA ILE A 143 13.06 8.31 -5.97
C ILE A 143 12.34 9.52 -6.58
N ASN A 144 12.65 9.83 -7.83
CA ASN A 144 12.10 10.98 -8.56
C ASN A 144 11.11 10.54 -9.65
N GLU A 145 10.14 9.73 -9.26
CA GLU A 145 9.04 9.29 -10.13
C GLU A 145 7.73 9.87 -9.60
N SER A 146 6.90 10.40 -10.52
CA SER A 146 5.63 11.02 -10.14
C SER A 146 4.59 9.96 -9.80
N PRO A 147 3.74 10.19 -8.79
CA PRO A 147 2.66 9.26 -8.47
C PRO A 147 1.62 9.20 -9.60
N ILE A 148 0.96 8.05 -9.70
CA ILE A 148 -0.14 7.80 -10.64
C ILE A 148 -1.43 7.71 -9.81
N SER A 149 -2.45 8.50 -10.13
CA SER A 149 -3.73 8.47 -9.42
C SER A 149 -4.90 8.12 -10.33
N PHE A 150 -5.88 7.42 -9.76
CA PHE A 150 -7.13 7.04 -10.39
C PHE A 150 -8.31 7.26 -9.43
N GLN A 151 -9.45 7.71 -9.95
CA GLN A 151 -10.67 7.87 -9.17
C GLN A 151 -11.61 6.69 -9.46
N ALA A 152 -11.82 5.85 -8.44
CA ALA A 152 -12.71 4.69 -8.48
C ALA A 152 -14.15 5.03 -8.07
#